data_AF-A0A1Q8A9L2-F1
#
_entry.id   AF-A0A1Q8A9L2-F1
#
_cell.length_a   1.000
_cell.length_b   1.000
_cell.length_c   1.000
_cell.angle_alpha   90.00
_cell.angle_beta   90.00
_cell.angle_gamma   90.00
#
_symmetry.space_group_name_H-M   'P 1'
#
loop_
_entity.id
_entity.type
_entity.pdbx_description
1 polymer ?
#
loop_
_entity_poly.entity_id
_entity_poly.type
_entity_poly.pdbx_seq_one_letter_code
_entity_poly.pdbx_strand_id
1 'polypeptide(L)'
;MTLKRVSVKHINYNPKGKDTPDSLNQEYIVLENMGDSTVSLAGWKIMDNTRTGERRHTYTFDEKITLKPRDQIVLHSGSSKDSETKGKQPRWNLHWGKHAFIWNNEGDTATLFDDQGKEMDSLQVVPLKES
;
A
#
# COMPACT_ATOMS: atom_id res chain seq x y z
N MET A 1 27.27 1.39 -5.43
CA MET A 1 26.11 2.31 -5.40
C MET A 1 25.00 1.60 -4.68
N THR A 2 24.33 2.25 -3.74
CA THR A 2 23.25 1.67 -2.93
C THR A 2 21.91 1.98 -3.59
N LEU A 3 21.05 0.98 -3.77
CA LEU A 3 19.75 1.14 -4.40
C LEU A 3 18.65 1.26 -3.33
N LYS A 4 17.98 2.42 -3.30
CA LYS A 4 16.72 2.60 -2.58
C LYS A 4 15.58 2.37 -3.56
N ARG A 5 14.84 1.27 -3.40
CA ARG A 5 13.73 0.91 -4.29
C ARG A 5 12.62 0.28 -3.48
N VAL A 6 11.59 1.06 -3.20
CA VAL A 6 10.35 0.54 -2.61
C VAL A 6 9.31 0.50 -3.71
N SER A 7 8.64 -0.65 -3.85
CA SER A 7 7.71 -0.91 -4.95
C SER A 7 6.34 -1.30 -4.43
N VAL A 8 5.30 -0.94 -5.18
CA VAL A 8 3.94 -1.44 -4.97
C VAL A 8 3.86 -2.83 -5.59
N LYS A 9 3.86 -3.86 -4.75
CA LYS A 9 3.94 -5.26 -5.20
C LYS A 9 2.61 -5.87 -5.57
N HIS A 10 1.58 -5.51 -4.83
CA HIS A 10 0.26 -6.12 -4.97
C HIS A 10 -0.81 -5.18 -4.45
N ILE A 11 -1.99 -5.27 -5.04
CA ILE A 11 -3.22 -4.64 -4.56
C ILE A 11 -4.27 -5.75 -4.48
N ASN A 12 -4.75 -6.02 -3.28
CA ASN A 12 -5.92 -6.85 -3.06
C ASN A 12 -7.14 -5.94 -2.94
N TYR A 13 -7.87 -5.81 -4.04
CA TYR A 13 -8.92 -4.81 -4.20
C TYR A 13 -10.34 -5.39 -4.05
N ASN A 14 -10.52 -6.71 -4.21
CA ASN A 14 -11.83 -7.38 -4.12
C ASN A 14 -11.78 -8.53 -3.11
N PRO A 15 -11.95 -8.25 -1.81
CA PRO A 15 -11.99 -9.30 -0.80
C PRO A 15 -13.23 -10.19 -0.94
N LYS A 16 -13.08 -11.49 -0.65
CA LYS A 16 -14.17 -12.45 -0.80
C LYS A 16 -15.23 -12.27 0.27
N GLY A 17 -16.50 -12.32 -0.11
CA GLY A 17 -17.63 -12.32 0.82
C GLY A 17 -18.51 -11.08 0.67
N LYS A 18 -19.34 -10.83 1.67
CA LYS A 18 -20.18 -9.61 1.69
C LYS A 18 -19.35 -8.41 2.11
N ASP A 19 -19.72 -7.23 1.63
CA ASP A 19 -19.15 -5.97 2.08
C ASP A 19 -19.59 -5.70 3.52
N THR A 20 -18.64 -5.84 4.44
CA THR A 20 -18.78 -5.49 5.86
C THR A 20 -17.58 -4.62 6.27
N PRO A 21 -17.63 -3.93 7.43
CA PRO A 21 -16.45 -3.23 7.94
C PRO A 21 -15.19 -4.12 8.06
N ASP A 22 -15.37 -5.42 8.33
CA ASP A 22 -14.26 -6.38 8.38
C ASP A 22 -13.67 -6.66 6.98
N SER A 23 -14.47 -6.52 5.91
CA SER A 23 -14.02 -6.66 4.53
C SER A 23 -13.07 -5.53 4.10
N LEU A 24 -13.13 -4.35 4.74
CA LEU A 24 -12.18 -3.25 4.50
C LEU A 24 -10.75 -3.59 4.94
N ASN A 25 -10.59 -4.44 5.97
CA ASN A 25 -9.28 -4.93 6.37
C ASN A 25 -8.79 -6.08 5.45
N GLN A 26 -9.65 -6.60 4.59
CA GLN A 26 -9.24 -7.54 3.56
C GLN A 26 -8.89 -6.82 2.26
N GLU A 27 -9.21 -5.53 2.12
CA GLU A 27 -8.71 -4.67 1.07
C GLU A 27 -7.35 -4.06 1.49
N TYR A 28 -6.29 -4.30 0.72
CA TYR A 28 -4.95 -3.85 1.10
C TYR A 28 -3.99 -3.73 -0.08
N ILE A 29 -2.89 -3.00 0.13
CA ILE A 29 -1.72 -3.04 -0.75
C ILE A 29 -0.53 -3.67 -0.04
N VAL A 30 0.39 -4.22 -0.83
CA VAL A 30 1.69 -4.70 -0.35
C VAL A 30 2.78 -3.82 -0.93
N LEU A 31 3.58 -3.22 -0.05
CA LEU A 31 4.83 -2.57 -0.42
C LEU A 31 6.01 -3.46 -0.04
N GLU A 32 7.07 -3.40 -0.84
CA GLU A 32 8.30 -4.14 -0.58
C GLU A 32 9.52 -3.30 -0.91
N ASN A 33 10.51 -3.31 -0.01
CA ASN A 33 11.82 -2.77 -0.32
C ASN A 33 12.62 -3.78 -1.17
N MET A 34 12.63 -3.55 -2.47
CA MET A 34 13.37 -4.32 -3.48
C MET A 34 14.83 -3.87 -3.62
N GLY A 35 15.24 -2.85 -2.86
CA GLY A 35 16.62 -2.36 -2.81
C GLY A 35 17.53 -3.19 -1.91
N ASP A 36 18.76 -2.73 -1.75
CA ASP A 36 19.81 -3.36 -0.92
C ASP A 36 20.13 -2.57 0.36
N SER A 37 19.36 -1.51 0.64
CA SER A 37 19.50 -0.68 1.84
C SER A 37 18.19 -0.45 2.57
N THR A 38 18.29 -0.17 3.87
CA THR A 38 17.15 0.26 4.67
C THR A 38 16.62 1.61 4.19
N VAL A 39 15.31 1.72 4.05
CA VAL A 39 14.61 2.94 3.66
C VAL A 39 13.69 3.38 4.81
N SER A 40 13.83 4.64 5.23
CA SER A 40 12.81 5.30 6.05
C SER A 40 11.68 5.78 5.15
N LEU A 41 10.45 5.49 5.54
CA LEU A 41 9.25 5.94 4.84
C LEU A 41 8.61 7.15 5.50
N ALA A 42 9.26 7.78 6.49
CA ALA A 42 8.76 8.99 7.12
C ALA A 42 8.32 10.03 6.07
N GLY A 43 7.04 10.43 6.09
CA GLY A 43 6.49 11.43 5.17
C GLY A 43 6.23 10.95 3.73
N TRP A 44 6.59 9.71 3.38
CA TRP A 44 6.21 9.09 2.10
C TRP A 44 4.69 8.94 2.03
N LYS A 45 4.16 8.80 0.80
CA LYS A 45 2.72 8.77 0.57
C LYS A 45 2.29 7.66 -0.37
N ILE A 46 1.14 7.06 -0.07
CA ILE A 46 0.37 6.28 -1.03
C ILE A 46 -0.84 7.10 -1.45
N MET A 47 -1.05 7.21 -2.75
CA MET A 47 -2.20 7.88 -3.33
C MET A 47 -3.03 6.90 -4.17
N ASP A 48 -4.35 6.93 -3.98
CA ASP A 48 -5.32 6.39 -4.93
C ASP A 48 -5.56 7.41 -6.04
N ASN A 49 -5.13 7.05 -7.24
CA ASN A 49 -5.39 7.79 -8.46
C ASN A 49 -6.42 7.05 -9.32
N THR A 50 -7.45 7.75 -9.77
CA THR A 50 -8.40 7.23 -10.74
C THR A 50 -7.73 7.02 -12.10
N ARG A 51 -8.43 6.34 -13.03
CA ARG A 51 -8.00 6.24 -14.43
C ARG A 51 -7.85 7.60 -15.13
N THR A 52 -8.54 8.64 -14.65
CA THR A 52 -8.42 10.02 -15.17
C THR A 52 -7.27 10.80 -14.54
N GLY A 53 -6.55 10.21 -13.58
CA GLY A 53 -5.44 10.84 -12.85
C GLY A 53 -5.86 11.69 -11.66
N GLU A 54 -7.15 11.64 -11.26
CA GLU A 54 -7.63 12.36 -10.08
C GLU A 54 -7.16 11.66 -8.81
N ARG A 55 -6.60 12.44 -7.88
CA ARG A 55 -6.16 11.96 -6.55
C ARG A 55 -7.33 11.99 -5.59
N ARG A 56 -7.73 10.83 -5.04
CA ARG A 56 -8.88 10.75 -4.11
C ARG A 56 -8.47 10.58 -2.66
N HIS A 57 -7.59 9.62 -2.42
CA HIS A 57 -7.20 9.25 -1.06
C HIS A 57 -5.69 9.30 -0.93
N THR A 58 -5.21 9.83 0.20
CA THR A 58 -3.78 9.85 0.55
C THR A 58 -3.54 9.21 1.92
N TYR A 59 -2.61 8.28 1.99
CA TYR A 59 -2.01 7.77 3.21
C TYR A 59 -0.62 8.38 3.34
N THR A 60 -0.27 8.85 4.53
CA THR A 60 1.09 9.34 4.82
C THR A 60 1.69 8.44 5.89
N PHE A 61 2.90 7.94 5.64
CA PHE A 61 3.59 7.07 6.59
C PHE A 61 4.15 7.87 7.77
N ASP A 62 3.97 7.32 8.97
CA ASP A 62 4.54 7.84 10.21
C ASP A 62 6.07 7.81 10.21
N GLU A 63 6.68 8.67 11.03
CA GLU A 63 8.14 8.82 11.15
C GLU A 63 8.89 7.54 11.56
N LYS A 64 8.21 6.62 12.24
CA LYS A 64 8.79 5.37 12.76
C LYS A 64 8.89 4.25 11.72
N ILE A 65 8.28 4.40 10.55
CA ILE A 65 8.17 3.32 9.57
C ILE A 65 9.47 3.21 8.77
N THR A 66 10.13 2.06 8.89
CA THR A 66 11.35 1.72 8.15
C THR A 66 11.24 0.33 7.56
N LEU A 67 11.81 0.14 6.37
CA LEU A 67 11.90 -1.14 5.68
C LEU A 67 13.35 -1.49 5.39
N LYS A 68 13.83 -2.60 5.95
CA LYS A 68 15.09 -3.22 5.53
C LYS A 68 14.91 -3.86 4.15
N PRO A 69 16.00 -4.25 3.46
CA PRO A 69 15.89 -5.01 2.23
C PRO A 69 14.96 -6.23 2.42
N ARG A 70 14.02 -6.42 1.49
CA ARG A 70 13.01 -7.48 1.47
C ARG A 70 11.90 -7.37 2.54
N ASP A 71 11.96 -6.42 3.47
CA ASP A 71 10.85 -6.17 4.40
C ASP A 71 9.62 -5.67 3.62
N GLN A 72 8.44 -5.96 4.16
CA GLN A 72 7.16 -5.60 3.56
C GLN A 72 6.31 -4.70 4.45
N ILE A 73 5.41 -3.95 3.82
CA ILE A 73 4.24 -3.35 4.47
C ILE A 73 3.00 -3.94 3.83
N VAL A 74 2.06 -4.38 4.64
CA VAL A 74 0.68 -4.60 4.24
C VAL A 74 -0.13 -3.42 4.77
N LEU A 75 -0.60 -2.55 3.88
CA LEU A 75 -1.43 -1.40 4.24
C LEU A 75 -2.88 -1.74 3.92
N HIS A 76 -3.65 -1.99 4.99
CA HIS A 76 -5.07 -2.27 4.94
C HIS A 76 -5.88 -0.98 4.86
N SER A 77 -6.95 -0.97 4.07
CA SER A 77 -7.81 0.21 3.93
C SER A 77 -8.60 0.51 5.19
N GLY A 78 -9.09 -0.54 5.87
CA GLY A 78 -9.92 -0.44 7.06
C GLY A 78 -9.19 0.09 8.31
N SER A 79 -9.87 -0.03 9.44
CA SER A 79 -9.37 0.39 10.76
C SER A 79 -8.99 -0.81 11.61
N SER A 80 -7.77 -0.79 12.15
CA SER A 80 -7.32 -1.65 13.25
C SER A 80 -6.08 -1.02 13.89
N LYS A 81 -5.51 -1.70 14.88
CA LYS A 81 -4.23 -1.29 15.47
C LYS A 81 -3.08 -1.76 14.60
N ASP A 82 -2.17 -0.83 14.28
CA ASP A 82 -0.92 -1.17 13.59
C ASP A 82 -0.09 -2.17 14.39
N SER A 83 0.55 -3.09 13.67
CA SER A 83 1.36 -4.15 14.26
C SER A 83 2.56 -4.49 13.39
N GLU A 84 3.55 -5.13 14.00
CA GLU A 84 4.71 -5.67 13.31
C GLU A 84 4.69 -7.20 13.47
N THR A 85 4.71 -7.93 12.36
CA THR A 85 4.92 -9.38 12.37
C THR A 85 6.41 -9.65 12.25
N LYS A 86 7.01 -10.22 13.30
CA LYS A 86 8.40 -10.67 13.31
C LYS A 86 8.47 -12.12 12.82
N GLY A 87 9.53 -12.50 12.11
CA GLY A 87 9.72 -13.88 11.65
C GLY A 87 10.58 -13.97 10.39
N LYS A 88 10.42 -15.06 9.62
CA LYS A 88 11.18 -15.32 8.38
C LYS A 88 10.94 -14.28 7.28
N GLN A 89 9.80 -13.59 7.31
CA GLN A 89 9.43 -12.51 6.39
C GLN A 89 8.81 -11.37 7.22
N PRO A 90 9.63 -10.51 7.84
CA PRO A 90 9.14 -9.44 8.69
C PRO A 90 8.31 -8.45 7.88
N ARG A 91 7.22 -7.97 8.49
CA ARG A 91 6.34 -6.99 7.85
C ARG A 91 5.64 -6.09 8.86
N TRP A 92 5.33 -4.88 8.44
CA TRP A 92 4.35 -4.03 9.10
C TRP A 92 2.94 -4.34 8.56
N ASN A 93 1.96 -4.42 9.45
CA ASN A 93 0.55 -4.39 9.08
C ASN A 93 -0.01 -3.05 9.56
N LEU A 94 -0.23 -2.14 8.62
CA LEU A 94 -0.68 -0.77 8.84
C LEU A 94 -2.13 -0.62 8.41
N HIS A 95 -2.83 0.34 9.00
CA HIS A 95 -4.24 0.57 8.73
C HIS A 95 -4.49 2.03 8.35
N TRP A 96 -5.12 2.27 7.21
CA TRP A 96 -5.44 3.62 6.73
C TRP A 96 -6.58 4.25 7.54
N GLY A 97 -7.37 3.44 8.24
CA GLY A 97 -8.44 3.93 9.09
C GLY A 97 -9.65 4.43 8.30
N LYS A 98 -9.88 3.91 7.09
CA LYS A 98 -11.00 4.31 6.23
C LYS A 98 -12.24 3.47 6.57
N HIS A 99 -13.40 4.09 6.31
CA HIS A 99 -14.72 3.47 6.50
C HIS A 99 -15.42 3.15 5.17
N ALA A 100 -14.68 3.27 4.07
CA ALA A 100 -15.10 2.95 2.72
C ALA A 100 -13.92 2.32 1.96
N PHE A 101 -14.24 1.50 0.95
CA PHE A 101 -13.25 0.89 0.08
C PHE A 101 -12.48 1.96 -0.70
N ILE A 102 -11.19 1.71 -0.92
CA ILE A 102 -10.25 2.66 -1.52
C ILE A 102 -9.87 2.25 -2.94
N TRP A 103 -9.80 0.95 -3.23
CA TRP A 103 -9.31 0.40 -4.48
C TRP A 103 -10.47 -0.23 -5.25
N ASN A 104 -11.03 0.51 -6.19
CA ASN A 104 -12.14 0.03 -7.01
C ASN A 104 -11.67 -0.83 -8.20
N ASN A 105 -12.59 -1.68 -8.63
CA ASN A 105 -12.41 -2.61 -9.76
C ASN A 105 -12.38 -1.93 -11.13
N GLU A 106 -12.61 -0.60 -11.21
CA GLU A 106 -12.75 0.14 -12.47
C GLU A 106 -11.43 0.74 -12.97
N GLY A 107 -10.34 0.58 -12.22
CA GLY A 107 -8.98 0.86 -12.69
C GLY A 107 -8.14 1.78 -11.81
N ASP A 108 -8.34 1.74 -10.49
CA ASP A 108 -7.55 2.53 -9.54
C ASP A 108 -6.07 2.21 -9.60
N THR A 109 -5.26 3.22 -9.35
CA THR A 109 -3.80 3.12 -9.38
C THR A 109 -3.25 3.55 -8.04
N ALA A 110 -2.59 2.61 -7.36
CA ALA A 110 -1.80 2.93 -6.18
C ALA A 110 -0.47 3.54 -6.64
N THR A 111 -0.24 4.81 -6.27
CA THR A 111 1.01 5.51 -6.59
C THR A 111 1.77 5.82 -5.32
N LEU A 112 3.03 5.39 -5.25
CA LEU A 112 3.94 5.62 -4.14
C LEU A 112 4.81 6.84 -4.43
N PHE A 113 4.80 7.80 -3.50
CA PHE A 113 5.65 8.98 -3.53
C PHE A 113 6.60 8.98 -2.33
N ASP A 114 7.83 9.45 -2.55
CA ASP A 114 8.74 9.75 -1.45
C ASP A 114 8.35 11.04 -0.70
N ASP A 115 9.12 11.36 0.35
CA ASP A 115 8.94 12.55 1.19
C ASP A 115 9.16 13.88 0.44
N GLN A 116 9.83 13.83 -0.71
CA GLN A 116 10.03 14.98 -1.60
C GLN A 116 8.95 15.08 -2.68
N GLY A 117 8.01 14.14 -2.72
CA GLY A 117 6.92 14.10 -3.70
C GLY A 117 7.34 13.53 -5.06
N LYS A 118 8.49 12.85 -5.14
CA LYS A 118 8.88 12.11 -6.34
C LYS A 118 8.17 10.77 -6.38
N GLU A 119 7.60 10.43 -7.54
CA GLU A 119 7.02 9.12 -7.76
C GLU A 119 8.11 8.03 -7.76
N MET A 120 7.91 7.02 -6.92
CA MET A 120 8.81 5.90 -6.75
C MET A 120 8.34 4.66 -7.50
N ASP A 121 7.03 4.42 -7.49
CA ASP A 121 6.41 3.31 -8.22
C ASP A 121 4.89 3.52 -8.32
N SER A 122 4.26 2.84 -9.28
CA SER A 122 2.80 2.79 -9.39
C SER A 122 2.33 1.42 -9.87
N LEU A 123 1.19 0.98 -9.34
CA LEU A 123 0.54 -0.27 -9.77
C LEU A 123 -0.95 -0.02 -9.98
N GLN A 124 -1.43 -0.36 -11.16
CA GLN A 124 -2.85 -0.25 -11.51
C GLN A 124 -3.59 -1.56 -11.21
N VAL A 125 -4.77 -1.44 -10.61
CA VAL A 125 -5.75 -2.51 -10.53
C VAL A 125 -6.20 -2.83 -11.95
N VAL A 126 -5.90 -4.04 -12.40
CA VAL A 126 -6.40 -4.55 -13.67
C VAL A 126 -7.63 -5.41 -13.38
N PRO A 127 -8.81 -5.09 -13.94
CA PRO A 127 -9.98 -5.93 -13.75
C PRO A 127 -9.68 -7.33 -14.29
N LEU A 128 -9.92 -8.36 -13.47
CA LEU A 128 -10.02 -9.73 -13.99
C LEU A 128 -11.21 -9.73 -14.95
N LYS A 129 -10.94 -9.85 -16.25
CA LYS A 129 -11.99 -10.26 -17.20
C LYS A 129 -12.42 -11.66 -16.73
N GLU A 130 -13.62 -11.77 -16.19
CA GLU A 130 -14.24 -13.08 -16.07
C GLU A 130 -14.39 -13.63 -17.50
N SER A 131 -13.70 -14.74 -17.76
CA SER A 131 -13.77 -15.51 -18.99
C SER A 131 -15.04 -16.34 -19.05
#